data_AF-A0AAE8JWR7-F1
#
_entry.id   AF-A0AAE8JWR7-F1
#
_cell.length_a   1.000
_cell.length_b   1.000
_cell.length_c   1.000
_cell.angle_alpha   90.00
_cell.angle_beta   90.00
_cell.angle_gamma   90.00
#
_symmetry.space_group_name_H-M   'P 1'
#
loop_
_entity.id
_entity.type
_entity.pdbx_description
1 polymer ?
#
loop_
_entity_poly.entity_id
_entity_poly.type
_entity_poly.pdbx_seq_one_letter_code
_entity_poly.pdbx_strand_id
1 'polypeptide(L)'
;AEPGSTVIIRDEDGNELGRDTADENGDFEIVLDEPLTDGAHDLELIAQDKAGNESDPTKTTVDVDTEAPAAPILEAFDDIVDGTGIVRGSAEPGSTVVIRDADGREIGRGTADSDGRFAFRTTVPLEPGAHLLSVVA
;
A
#
# COMPACT_ATOMS: atom_id res chain seq x y z
N ALA A 1 -10.32 24.92 -13.83
CA ALA A 1 -11.22 25.03 -14.99
C ALA A 1 -11.99 26.36 -14.90
N GLU A 2 -12.79 26.75 -15.89
CA GLU A 2 -13.63 27.95 -15.74
C GLU A 2 -14.70 27.71 -14.65
N PRO A 3 -15.05 28.71 -13.82
CA PRO A 3 -16.09 28.55 -12.82
C PRO A 3 -17.42 28.06 -13.40
N GLY A 4 -17.95 26.98 -12.83
CA GLY A 4 -19.19 26.35 -13.28
C GLY A 4 -19.11 25.58 -14.59
N SER A 5 -17.90 25.32 -15.12
CA SER A 5 -17.67 24.33 -16.18
C SER A 5 -17.73 22.91 -15.63
N THR A 6 -18.09 21.94 -16.45
CA THR A 6 -18.03 20.51 -16.09
C THR A 6 -16.67 19.96 -16.44
N VAL A 7 -15.96 19.39 -15.47
CA VAL A 7 -14.71 18.67 -15.68
C VAL A 7 -15.03 17.18 -15.80
N ILE A 8 -14.47 16.52 -16.81
CA ILE A 8 -14.74 15.12 -17.15
C ILE A 8 -13.41 14.38 -17.16
N ILE A 9 -13.35 13.22 -16.50
CA ILE A 9 -12.23 12.28 -16.55
C ILE A 9 -12.60 11.12 -17.47
N ARG A 10 -11.69 10.75 -18.39
CA ARG A 10 -11.83 9.63 -19.31
C ARG A 10 -10.61 8.70 -19.26
N ASP A 11 -10.80 7.45 -19.67
CA ASP A 11 -9.70 6.52 -19.98
C ASP A 11 -9.13 6.74 -21.40
N GLU A 12 -8.13 5.95 -21.78
CA GLU A 12 -7.49 6.02 -23.10
C GLU A 12 -8.41 5.67 -24.29
N ASP A 13 -9.46 4.89 -24.03
CA ASP A 13 -10.48 4.50 -25.02
C ASP A 13 -11.57 5.58 -25.16
N GLY A 14 -11.53 6.62 -24.31
CA GLY A 14 -12.47 7.74 -24.27
C GLY A 14 -13.74 7.45 -23.47
N ASN A 15 -13.77 6.36 -22.70
CA ASN A 15 -14.87 6.09 -21.78
C ASN A 15 -14.77 7.05 -20.60
N GLU A 16 -15.92 7.57 -20.17
CA GLU A 16 -15.96 8.44 -19.02
C GLU A 16 -15.88 7.65 -17.71
N LEU A 17 -15.00 8.10 -16.82
CA LEU A 17 -14.78 7.50 -15.51
C LEU A 17 -15.40 8.32 -14.37
N GLY A 18 -15.72 9.59 -14.65
CA GLY A 18 -16.39 10.47 -13.71
C GLY A 18 -16.43 11.92 -14.21
N ARG A 19 -17.26 12.74 -13.57
CA ARG A 19 -17.33 14.18 -13.82
C ARG A 19 -17.78 14.94 -12.58
N ASP A 20 -17.39 16.20 -12.49
CA ASP A 20 -17.98 17.16 -11.55
C ASP A 20 -17.86 18.60 -12.06
N THR A 21 -18.53 19.55 -11.41
CA THR A 21 -18.52 20.96 -11.75
C THR A 21 -17.40 21.68 -11.01
N ALA A 22 -16.64 22.53 -11.72
CA ALA A 22 -15.66 23.40 -11.10
C ALA A 22 -16.33 24.52 -10.28
N ASP A 23 -15.78 24.80 -9.10
CA ASP A 23 -16.29 25.79 -8.16
C ASP A 23 -16.07 27.25 -8.65
N GLU A 24 -16.40 28.23 -7.82
CA GLU A 24 -16.24 29.66 -8.16
C GLU A 24 -14.78 30.09 -8.38
N ASN A 25 -13.82 29.32 -7.86
CA ASN A 25 -12.37 29.54 -8.05
C ASN A 25 -11.81 28.72 -9.21
N GLY A 26 -12.60 27.79 -9.78
CA GLY A 26 -12.18 26.88 -10.83
C GLY A 26 -11.55 25.58 -10.31
N ASP A 27 -11.63 25.32 -9.00
CA ASP A 27 -11.20 24.09 -8.36
C ASP A 27 -12.27 23.00 -8.52
N PHE A 28 -11.88 21.74 -8.52
CA PHE A 28 -12.79 20.61 -8.69
C PHE A 28 -12.27 19.38 -7.94
N GLU A 29 -13.19 18.53 -7.51
CA GLU A 29 -12.93 17.21 -6.94
C GLU A 29 -13.87 16.23 -7.62
N ILE A 30 -13.34 15.18 -8.25
CA ILE A 30 -14.16 14.20 -8.97
C ILE A 30 -14.03 12.87 -8.26
N VAL A 31 -15.18 12.31 -7.88
CA VAL A 31 -15.28 10.91 -7.47
C VAL A 31 -15.51 10.09 -8.73
N LEU A 32 -14.69 9.06 -8.95
CA LEU A 32 -14.90 8.14 -10.07
C LEU A 32 -16.14 7.29 -9.84
N ASP A 33 -16.87 7.00 -10.90
CA ASP A 33 -18.09 6.18 -10.85
C ASP A 33 -17.76 4.73 -10.44
N GLU A 34 -16.60 4.23 -10.88
CA GLU A 34 -16.03 2.95 -10.48
C GLU A 34 -14.56 3.13 -10.07
N PRO A 35 -14.09 2.37 -9.06
CA PRO A 35 -12.68 2.38 -8.70
C PRO A 35 -11.82 1.79 -9.82
N LEU A 36 -10.64 2.36 -10.02
CA LEU A 36 -9.63 1.79 -10.90
C LEU A 36 -9.10 0.48 -10.30
N THR A 37 -8.77 -0.48 -11.17
CA THR A 37 -8.06 -1.71 -10.78
C THR A 37 -6.57 -1.42 -10.51
N ASP A 38 -5.85 -2.35 -9.89
CA ASP A 38 -4.40 -2.22 -9.77
C ASP A 38 -3.71 -2.12 -11.14
N GLY A 39 -2.58 -1.41 -11.16
CA GLY A 39 -1.77 -1.14 -12.33
C GLY A 39 -1.82 0.31 -12.80
N ALA A 40 -1.17 0.56 -13.94
CA ALA A 40 -1.09 1.88 -14.57
C ALA A 40 -2.33 2.17 -15.42
N HIS A 41 -2.88 3.38 -15.26
CA HIS A 41 -4.02 3.91 -16.01
C HIS A 41 -3.66 5.25 -16.62
N ASP A 42 -3.80 5.36 -17.94
CA ASP A 42 -3.69 6.63 -18.65
C ASP A 42 -5.04 7.33 -18.67
N LEU A 43 -5.10 8.52 -18.08
CA LEU A 43 -6.30 9.30 -17.89
C LEU A 43 -6.24 10.61 -18.68
N GLU A 44 -7.40 11.03 -19.15
CA GLU A 44 -7.60 12.28 -19.85
C GLU A 44 -8.63 13.16 -19.12
N LEU A 45 -8.28 14.43 -18.90
CA LEU A 45 -9.17 15.43 -18.32
C LEU A 45 -9.51 16.50 -19.35
N ILE A 46 -10.79 16.81 -19.47
CA ILE A 46 -11.30 17.93 -20.27
C ILE A 46 -12.25 18.78 -19.42
N ALA A 47 -12.35 20.07 -19.75
CA ALA A 47 -13.38 20.96 -19.22
C ALA A 47 -14.36 21.33 -20.33
N GLN A 48 -15.66 21.23 -20.03
CA GLN A 48 -16.76 21.62 -20.91
C GLN A 48 -17.49 22.83 -20.32
N ASP A 49 -17.56 23.92 -21.06
CA ASP A 49 -18.31 25.11 -20.65
C ASP A 49 -19.83 24.90 -20.75
N LYS A 50 -20.63 25.87 -20.27
CA LYS A 50 -22.10 25.80 -20.30
C LYS A 50 -22.69 25.83 -21.73
N ALA A 51 -21.92 26.28 -22.71
CA ALA A 51 -22.32 26.29 -24.11
C ALA A 51 -21.96 24.96 -24.83
N GLY A 52 -21.22 24.07 -24.16
CA GLY A 52 -20.80 22.76 -24.67
C GLY A 52 -19.43 22.76 -25.35
N ASN A 53 -18.63 23.83 -25.25
CA ASN A 53 -17.28 23.84 -25.80
C ASN A 53 -16.31 23.09 -24.88
N GLU A 54 -15.52 22.18 -25.44
CA GLU A 54 -14.51 21.40 -24.71
C GLU A 54 -13.11 22.07 -24.82
N SER A 55 -12.31 21.94 -23.77
CA SER A 55 -10.89 22.32 -23.77
C SER A 55 -10.04 21.29 -24.53
N ASP A 56 -8.77 21.64 -24.78
CA ASP A 56 -7.76 20.63 -25.09
C ASP A 56 -7.61 19.65 -23.90
N PRO A 57 -7.30 18.37 -24.16
CA PRO A 57 -7.15 17.37 -23.12
C PRO A 57 -5.85 17.52 -22.33
N THR A 58 -5.95 17.31 -21.01
CA THR A 58 -4.80 17.13 -20.12
C THR A 58 -4.62 15.65 -19.83
N LYS A 59 -3.43 15.10 -20.10
CA LYS A 59 -3.13 13.69 -19.89
C LYS A 59 -2.31 13.46 -18.63
N THR A 60 -2.62 12.40 -17.90
CA THR A 60 -1.85 11.97 -16.73
C THR A 60 -1.89 10.45 -16.62
N THR A 61 -0.85 9.87 -16.01
CA THR A 61 -0.83 8.44 -15.66
C THR A 61 -0.98 8.33 -14.15
N VAL A 62 -1.82 7.39 -13.70
CA VAL A 62 -2.00 7.04 -12.29
C VAL A 62 -1.66 5.56 -12.14
N ASP A 63 -0.85 5.21 -11.15
CA ASP A 63 -0.57 3.82 -10.79
C ASP A 63 -1.30 3.50 -9.49
N VAL A 64 -2.16 2.48 -9.54
CA VAL A 64 -2.96 2.03 -8.40
C VAL A 64 -2.38 0.72 -7.90
N ASP A 65 -2.11 0.67 -6.59
CA ASP A 65 -1.63 -0.53 -5.92
C ASP A 65 -2.43 -0.72 -4.62
N THR A 66 -3.29 -1.74 -4.61
CA THR A 66 -4.11 -2.12 -3.48
C THR A 66 -3.71 -3.46 -2.88
N GLU A 67 -2.71 -4.14 -3.45
CA GLU A 67 -2.24 -5.43 -2.95
C GLU A 67 -1.49 -5.23 -1.63
N ALA A 68 -1.97 -5.90 -0.58
CA ALA A 68 -1.29 -5.87 0.70
C ALA A 68 0.02 -6.69 0.64
N PRO A 69 1.07 -6.29 1.38
CA PRO A 69 2.25 -7.12 1.57
C PRO A 69 1.92 -8.55 2.02
N ALA A 70 2.68 -9.53 1.52
CA ALA A 70 2.56 -10.90 1.99
C ALA A 70 2.93 -11.00 3.48
N ALA A 71 2.13 -11.74 4.24
CA ALA A 71 2.42 -11.98 5.66
C ALA A 71 3.78 -12.68 5.83
N PRO A 72 4.58 -12.30 6.83
CA PRO A 72 5.85 -12.96 7.10
C PRO A 72 5.64 -14.40 7.58
N ILE A 73 6.60 -15.25 7.24
CA ILE A 73 6.64 -16.66 7.62
C ILE A 73 7.80 -16.85 8.60
N LEU A 74 7.50 -17.44 9.75
CA LEU A 74 8.53 -17.91 10.69
C LEU A 74 8.87 -19.37 10.35
N GLU A 75 10.09 -19.62 9.89
CA GLU A 75 10.54 -20.97 9.53
C GLU A 75 11.18 -21.70 10.71
N ALA A 76 11.95 -20.98 11.53
CA ALA A 76 12.66 -21.55 12.66
C ALA A 76 12.85 -20.55 13.80
N PHE A 77 12.86 -21.11 15.02
CA PHE A 77 13.39 -20.46 16.22
C PHE A 77 14.29 -21.46 16.96
N ASP A 78 15.59 -21.26 16.87
CA ASP A 78 16.60 -22.22 17.35
C ASP A 78 17.79 -21.51 18.02
N ASP A 79 18.88 -22.23 18.27
CA ASP A 79 20.09 -21.69 18.93
C ASP A 79 19.77 -20.98 20.26
N ILE A 80 18.84 -21.59 21.01
CA ILE A 80 18.30 -21.06 22.27
C ILE A 80 19.38 -21.09 23.35
N VAL A 81 19.75 -19.92 23.86
CA VAL A 81 20.66 -19.73 24.99
C VAL A 81 20.08 -18.64 25.89
N ASP A 82 19.94 -18.96 27.17
CA ASP A 82 19.38 -18.06 28.20
C ASP A 82 18.03 -17.44 27.79
N GLY A 83 17.16 -18.25 27.17
CA GLY A 83 15.82 -17.84 26.73
C GLY A 83 15.78 -16.99 25.46
N THR A 84 16.92 -16.63 24.87
CA THR A 84 17.03 -15.93 23.58
C THR A 84 17.41 -16.91 22.47
N GLY A 85 16.99 -16.68 21.24
CA GLY A 85 17.22 -17.58 20.12
C GLY A 85 17.39 -16.87 18.79
N ILE A 86 17.81 -17.59 17.76
CA ILE A 86 17.86 -17.10 16.39
C ILE A 86 16.52 -17.41 15.72
N VAL A 87 15.85 -16.38 15.21
CA VAL A 87 14.68 -16.52 14.34
C VAL A 87 15.12 -16.49 12.89
N ARG A 88 14.55 -17.37 12.06
CA ARG A 88 14.74 -17.39 10.60
C ARG A 88 13.39 -17.47 9.91
N GLY A 89 13.29 -16.83 8.75
CA GLY A 89 12.08 -16.89 7.95
C GLY A 89 12.12 -15.98 6.74
N SER A 90 10.94 -15.72 6.19
CA SER A 90 10.76 -14.86 5.03
C SER A 90 9.72 -13.77 5.25
N ALA A 91 9.91 -12.60 4.65
CA ALA A 91 8.96 -11.50 4.61
C ALA A 91 9.14 -10.71 3.30
N GLU A 92 8.36 -9.66 3.08
CA GLU A 92 8.57 -8.78 1.93
C GLU A 92 10.00 -8.19 1.96
N PRO A 93 10.73 -8.16 0.83
CA PRO A 93 12.09 -7.61 0.80
C PRO A 93 12.17 -6.18 1.35
N GLY A 94 13.12 -5.93 2.26
CA GLY A 94 13.28 -4.62 2.90
C GLY A 94 12.30 -4.31 4.03
N SER A 95 11.30 -5.16 4.28
CA SER A 95 10.35 -4.99 5.38
C SER A 95 11.00 -5.22 6.75
N THR A 96 10.39 -4.65 7.80
CA THR A 96 10.88 -4.76 9.18
C THR A 96 10.09 -5.82 9.93
N VAL A 97 10.73 -6.96 10.18
CA VAL A 97 10.15 -8.09 10.88
C VAL A 97 10.21 -7.89 12.38
N VAL A 98 9.07 -8.02 13.06
CA VAL A 98 8.92 -7.94 14.51
C VAL A 98 8.34 -9.25 15.04
N ILE A 99 9.00 -9.84 16.03
CA ILE A 99 8.52 -11.03 16.75
C ILE A 99 7.97 -10.61 18.10
N ARG A 100 6.76 -11.08 18.43
CA ARG A 100 6.10 -10.83 19.70
C ARG A 100 5.76 -12.14 20.40
N ASP A 101 5.77 -12.11 21.74
CA ASP A 101 5.22 -13.18 22.58
C ASP A 101 3.69 -13.13 22.64
N ALA A 102 3.09 -14.07 23.38
CA ALA A 102 1.64 -14.24 23.48
C ALA A 102 0.92 -13.04 24.14
N ASP A 103 1.64 -12.24 24.93
CA ASP A 103 1.12 -11.01 25.56
C ASP A 103 1.28 -9.79 24.63
N GLY A 104 1.79 -10.00 23.41
CA GLY A 104 2.02 -8.96 22.40
C GLY A 104 3.31 -8.19 22.60
N ARG A 105 4.18 -8.60 23.54
CA ARG A 105 5.43 -7.90 23.83
C ARG A 105 6.49 -8.25 22.79
N GLU A 106 7.17 -7.24 22.25
CA GLU A 106 8.26 -7.45 21.29
C GLU A 106 9.45 -8.17 21.95
N ILE A 107 9.88 -9.28 21.34
CA ILE A 107 11.01 -10.10 21.80
C ILE A 107 12.22 -10.01 20.86
N GLY A 108 12.01 -9.55 19.63
CA GLY A 108 13.08 -9.30 18.67
C GLY A 108 12.59 -8.59 17.41
N ARG A 109 13.54 -8.00 16.68
CA ARG A 109 13.31 -7.29 15.41
C ARG A 109 14.50 -7.47 14.46
N GLY A 110 14.20 -7.54 13.17
CA GLY A 110 15.19 -7.51 12.09
C GLY A 110 14.58 -7.02 10.78
N THR A 111 15.34 -7.11 9.70
CA THR A 111 14.92 -6.68 8.35
C THR A 111 15.08 -7.84 7.39
N ALA A 112 14.12 -8.04 6.48
CA ALA A 112 14.27 -8.98 5.39
C ALA A 112 15.22 -8.41 4.32
N ASP A 113 16.15 -9.24 3.84
CA ASP A 113 17.09 -8.87 2.79
C ASP A 113 16.39 -8.70 1.43
N SER A 114 17.17 -8.42 0.37
CA SER A 114 16.63 -8.24 -0.98
C SER A 114 15.97 -9.49 -1.56
N ASP A 115 16.25 -10.67 -1.01
CA ASP A 115 15.62 -11.94 -1.38
C ASP A 115 14.41 -12.25 -0.49
N GLY A 116 14.05 -11.36 0.45
CA GLY A 116 12.96 -11.55 1.39
C GLY A 116 13.31 -12.45 2.58
N ARG A 117 14.58 -12.80 2.81
CA ARG A 117 14.99 -13.65 3.95
C ARG A 117 15.40 -12.82 5.14
N PHE A 118 15.08 -13.28 6.35
CA PHE A 118 15.58 -12.67 7.58
C PHE A 118 16.21 -13.70 8.51
N ALA A 119 17.24 -13.28 9.24
CA ALA A 119 17.81 -14.02 10.35
C ALA A 119 18.34 -13.05 11.42
N PHE A 120 17.82 -13.14 12.65
CA PHE A 120 18.29 -12.31 13.75
C PHE A 120 18.10 -12.99 15.10
N ARG A 121 18.86 -12.55 16.11
CA ARG A 121 18.73 -13.05 17.48
C ARG A 121 17.69 -12.23 18.25
N THR A 122 16.80 -12.89 18.98
CA THR A 122 15.91 -12.20 19.92
C THR A 122 16.73 -11.55 21.03
N THR A 123 16.26 -10.39 21.49
CA THR A 123 16.95 -9.60 22.52
C THR A 123 16.30 -9.72 23.88
N VAL A 124 15.08 -10.24 23.93
CA VAL A 124 14.38 -10.48 25.19
C VAL A 124 14.12 -11.98 25.38
N PRO A 125 14.53 -12.55 26.52
CA PRO A 125 14.35 -13.96 26.77
C PRO A 125 12.88 -14.33 26.94
N LEU A 126 12.54 -15.53 26.49
CA LEU A 126 11.29 -16.20 26.80
C LEU A 126 11.43 -16.99 28.11
N GLU A 127 10.38 -16.97 28.92
CA GLU A 127 10.30 -17.81 30.13
C GLU A 127 10.25 -19.31 29.78
N PRO A 128 10.50 -20.23 30.73
CA PRO A 128 10.33 -21.66 30.47
C PRO A 128 8.87 -22.01 30.15
N GLY A 129 8.64 -22.72 29.05
CA GLY A 129 7.32 -23.22 28.68
C GLY A 129 7.02 -23.13 27.18
N ALA A 130 5.79 -23.48 26.82
CA ALA A 130 5.29 -23.29 25.46
C ALA A 130 4.89 -21.82 25.26
N HIS A 131 5.36 -21.21 24.18
CA HIS A 131 5.03 -19.85 23.78
C HIS A 131 4.38 -19.86 22.42
N LEU A 132 3.32 -19.06 22.26
CA LEU A 132 2.83 -18.69 20.95
C LEU A 132 3.57 -17.43 20.51
N LEU A 133 4.16 -17.47 19.32
CA LEU A 133 4.83 -16.33 18.73
C LEU A 133 4.00 -15.80 17.56
N SER A 134 3.92 -14.47 17.44
CA SER A 134 3.39 -13.82 16.25
C SER A 134 4.50 -13.05 15.54
N VAL A 135 4.49 -13.09 14.22
CA VAL A 135 5.41 -12.36 13.36
C VAL A 135 4.61 -11.36 12.52
N VAL A 136 5.10 -10.12 12.44
CA VAL A 136 4.56 -9.04 11.59
C VAL A 136 5.72 -8.37 10.87
N ALA A 137 5.53 -7.92 9.64
CA ALA A 137 6.57 -7.33 8.79
C ALA A 137 6.06 -6.08 8.08
#